data_AF-C9KJN5-F1
#
_entry.id   AF-C9KJN5-F1
#
_cell.length_a   1.000
_cell.length_b   1.000
_cell.length_c   1.000
_cell.angle_alpha   90.00
_cell.angle_beta   90.00
_cell.angle_gamma   90.00
#
_symmetry.space_group_name_H-M   'P 1'
#
loop_
_entity.id
_entity.type
_entity.pdbx_description
1 polymer ?
#
loop_
_entity_poly.entity_id
_entity_poly.type
_entity_poly.pdbx_seq_one_letter_code
_entity_poly.pdbx_strand_id
1 'polypeptide(L)'
;MKFRGHETFFIRKGWLTKGMKYVKRHPDVFVSKEEKPMDVLGIGSNMVRSLRYWMQAVGITKEPTHGKRTQQFTPLGELIYRYDRYIEEQGTLSLLQYELASNQEEATAWYFFFNEFQMLEFTRDDFIRSLKNYVLMKDEETSVADRSYQDDFSCIINTYIPRIKGGRLQFSPENNIACPLGELGLIDYVSQDRTIYRKTMVQPQMLSPYIALAMILLQHGDNTEVSLESLLHASKSIGRAFNLDMTTLMQLLKQLEQLGEVEVVRTAGLDVVHIMTEYTAQECIEQYYQDILKE
;
A
#
# COMPACT_ATOMS: atom_id res chain seq x y z
N MET A 1 12.79 -3.81 11.09
CA MET A 1 12.62 -4.14 9.66
C MET A 1 12.13 -5.58 9.56
N LYS A 2 11.16 -5.84 8.69
CA LYS A 2 10.55 -7.17 8.54
C LYS A 2 10.59 -7.60 7.08
N PHE A 3 10.94 -8.86 6.88
CA PHE A 3 11.05 -9.52 5.57
C PHE A 3 10.27 -10.84 5.60
N ARG A 4 9.74 -11.26 4.45
CA ARG A 4 9.05 -12.54 4.28
C ARG A 4 7.87 -12.77 5.25
N GLY A 5 7.28 -11.70 5.79
CA GLY A 5 6.14 -11.77 6.73
C GLY A 5 4.87 -12.36 6.11
N HIS A 6 4.78 -12.33 4.78
CA HIS A 6 3.65 -12.78 3.99
C HIS A 6 3.68 -14.28 3.64
N GLU A 7 4.67 -15.05 4.09
CA GLU A 7 4.78 -16.50 3.83
C GLU A 7 4.69 -16.85 2.33
N THR A 8 5.29 -16.01 1.48
CA THR A 8 5.26 -16.08 -0.01
C THR A 8 3.89 -15.88 -0.68
N PHE A 9 2.84 -15.53 0.08
CA PHE A 9 1.51 -15.21 -0.47
C PHE A 9 1.31 -13.70 -0.58
N PHE A 10 1.00 -13.21 -1.78
CA PHE A 10 0.43 -11.87 -1.98
C PHE A 10 -1.05 -11.85 -1.57
N ILE A 11 -1.62 -10.65 -1.40
CA ILE A 11 -3.04 -10.46 -1.07
C ILE A 11 -3.91 -11.00 -2.20
N ARG A 12 -4.92 -11.82 -1.88
CA ARG A 12 -5.89 -12.33 -2.86
C ARG A 12 -7.23 -11.65 -2.68
N LYS A 13 -8.03 -11.54 -3.75
CA LYS A 13 -9.41 -11.04 -3.69
C LYS A 13 -10.19 -11.70 -2.55
N GLY A 14 -10.87 -10.89 -1.74
CA GLY A 14 -11.67 -11.33 -0.59
C GLY A 14 -10.88 -11.72 0.67
N TRP A 15 -9.54 -11.75 0.64
CA TRP A 15 -8.75 -12.07 1.84
C TRP A 15 -8.91 -11.02 2.93
N LEU A 16 -8.73 -9.75 2.60
CA LEU A 16 -8.84 -8.66 3.57
C LEU A 16 -10.26 -8.54 4.12
N THR A 17 -11.29 -8.68 3.27
CA THR A 17 -12.70 -8.79 3.68
C THR A 17 -12.93 -9.94 4.68
N LYS A 18 -12.33 -11.10 4.41
CA LYS A 18 -12.37 -12.25 5.34
C LYS A 18 -11.69 -11.88 6.66
N GLY A 19 -10.47 -11.34 6.63
CA GLY A 19 -9.74 -10.90 7.82
C GLY A 19 -10.56 -9.94 8.67
N MET A 20 -11.09 -8.88 8.06
CA MET A 20 -11.94 -7.89 8.74
C MET A 20 -13.19 -8.52 9.36
N LYS A 21 -13.91 -9.38 8.62
CA LYS A 21 -15.10 -10.09 9.13
C LYS A 21 -14.83 -10.80 10.44
N TYR A 22 -13.71 -11.52 10.51
CA TYR A 22 -13.39 -12.35 11.67
C TYR A 22 -12.74 -11.57 12.80
N VAL A 23 -11.87 -10.59 12.51
CA VAL A 23 -11.29 -9.70 13.53
C VAL A 23 -12.37 -8.93 14.28
N LYS A 24 -13.41 -8.42 13.59
CA LYS A 24 -14.52 -7.70 14.25
C LYS A 24 -15.29 -8.57 15.25
N ARG A 25 -15.33 -9.89 15.04
CA ARG A 25 -16.04 -10.84 15.91
C ARG A 25 -15.14 -11.42 17.00
N HIS A 26 -13.91 -11.77 16.63
CA HIS A 26 -12.93 -12.45 17.45
C HIS A 26 -11.55 -11.80 17.25
N PRO A 27 -11.18 -10.80 18.09
CA PRO A 27 -9.91 -10.10 17.97
C PRO A 27 -8.66 -11.00 18.05
N ASP A 28 -8.76 -12.19 18.64
CA ASP A 28 -7.71 -13.20 18.69
C ASP A 28 -7.83 -14.29 17.61
N VAL A 29 -8.63 -14.12 16.55
CA VAL A 29 -8.89 -15.16 15.53
C VAL A 29 -7.62 -15.78 14.92
N PHE A 30 -6.52 -15.03 14.84
CA PHE A 30 -5.27 -15.52 14.28
C PHE A 30 -4.39 -16.31 15.26
N VAL A 31 -4.70 -16.28 16.56
CA VAL A 31 -3.91 -16.91 17.64
C VAL A 31 -4.76 -17.66 18.67
N SER A 32 -6.07 -17.77 18.45
CA SER A 32 -6.99 -18.40 19.38
C SER A 32 -6.54 -19.83 19.72
N LYS A 33 -6.63 -20.17 20.99
CA LYS A 33 -6.37 -21.51 21.51
C LYS A 33 -7.65 -22.34 21.63
N GLU A 34 -8.79 -21.68 21.70
CA GLU A 34 -10.11 -22.30 21.83
C GLU A 34 -10.61 -22.79 20.47
N GLU A 35 -10.44 -21.96 19.44
CA GLU A 35 -10.80 -22.29 18.07
C GLU A 35 -9.54 -22.25 17.19
N LYS A 36 -9.34 -23.30 16.39
CA LYS A 36 -8.18 -23.34 15.48
C LYS A 36 -8.37 -22.31 14.37
N PRO A 37 -7.43 -21.36 14.16
CA PRO A 37 -7.56 -20.32 13.15
C PRO A 37 -7.83 -20.84 11.72
N MET A 38 -7.27 -22.00 11.36
CA MET A 38 -7.47 -22.64 10.05
C MET A 38 -8.92 -23.05 9.84
N ASP A 39 -9.58 -23.56 10.87
CA ASP A 39 -10.95 -24.06 10.81
C ASP A 39 -11.93 -22.88 10.73
N VAL A 40 -11.67 -21.82 11.51
CA VAL A 40 -12.47 -20.60 11.53
C VAL A 40 -12.38 -19.84 10.21
N LEU A 41 -11.17 -19.66 9.67
CA LEU A 41 -10.93 -18.89 8.45
C LEU A 41 -11.10 -19.73 7.16
N GLY A 42 -11.09 -21.06 7.28
CA GLY A 42 -11.16 -21.99 6.15
C GLY A 42 -9.99 -21.83 5.18
N ILE A 43 -8.77 -21.62 5.68
CA ILE A 43 -7.53 -21.48 4.88
C ILE A 43 -6.36 -22.17 5.58
N GLY A 44 -5.34 -22.58 4.82
CA GLY A 44 -4.17 -23.26 5.37
C GLY A 44 -3.34 -22.40 6.33
N SER A 45 -2.55 -23.04 7.21
CA SER A 45 -1.77 -22.37 8.26
C SER A 45 -0.86 -21.23 7.75
N ASN A 46 -0.17 -21.42 6.63
CA ASN A 46 0.66 -20.37 6.03
C ASN A 46 -0.18 -19.19 5.53
N MET A 47 -1.37 -19.45 4.98
CA MET A 47 -2.29 -18.40 4.54
C MET A 47 -2.88 -17.65 5.73
N VAL A 48 -3.14 -18.31 6.87
CA VAL A 48 -3.53 -17.63 8.12
C VAL A 48 -2.45 -16.65 8.56
N ARG A 49 -1.19 -17.09 8.60
CA ARG A 49 -0.05 -16.22 8.96
C ARG A 49 0.10 -15.04 8.00
N SER A 50 -0.02 -15.30 6.69
CA SER A 50 0.01 -14.27 5.66
C SER A 50 -1.14 -13.26 5.78
N LEU A 51 -2.38 -13.73 6.00
CA LEU A 51 -3.53 -12.85 6.19
C LEU A 51 -3.36 -11.97 7.42
N ARG A 52 -2.93 -12.54 8.56
CA ARG A 52 -2.62 -11.76 9.78
C ARG A 52 -1.60 -10.67 9.52
N TYR A 53 -0.55 -11.00 8.76
CA TYR A 53 0.48 -10.04 8.37
C TYR A 53 -0.10 -8.94 7.48
N TRP A 54 -0.81 -9.30 6.40
CA TRP A 54 -1.35 -8.32 5.46
C TRP A 54 -2.31 -7.34 6.10
N MET A 55 -3.18 -7.82 7.00
CA MET A 55 -4.10 -6.97 7.75
C MET A 55 -3.38 -5.85 8.51
N GLN A 56 -2.12 -6.05 8.93
CA GLN A 56 -1.31 -5.02 9.58
C GLN A 56 -0.48 -4.22 8.57
N ALA A 57 0.13 -4.89 7.60
CA ALA A 57 1.00 -4.27 6.62
C ALA A 57 0.29 -3.20 5.78
N VAL A 58 -0.99 -3.41 5.44
CA VAL A 58 -1.84 -2.45 4.71
C VAL A 58 -2.63 -1.51 5.64
N GLY A 59 -2.30 -1.45 6.93
CA GLY A 59 -2.87 -0.47 7.86
C GLY A 59 -4.31 -0.73 8.32
N ILE A 60 -4.95 -1.86 7.99
CA ILE A 60 -6.34 -2.15 8.40
C ILE A 60 -6.44 -2.48 9.89
N THR A 61 -5.46 -3.19 10.43
CA THR A 61 -5.41 -3.57 11.84
C THR A 61 -4.07 -3.23 12.47
N LYS A 62 -4.06 -3.16 13.79
CA LYS A 62 -2.86 -3.13 14.60
C LYS A 62 -2.90 -4.26 15.62
N GLU A 63 -1.73 -4.76 15.98
CA GLU A 63 -1.55 -5.74 17.04
C GLU A 63 -0.58 -5.18 18.09
N PRO A 64 -0.85 -5.35 19.40
CA PRO A 64 0.09 -4.98 20.44
C PRO A 64 1.41 -5.76 20.34
N THR A 65 2.53 -5.08 20.57
CA THR A 65 3.87 -5.69 20.61
C THR A 65 4.08 -6.57 21.85
N HIS A 66 3.34 -6.32 22.93
CA HIS A 66 3.40 -7.05 24.19
C HIS A 66 2.01 -7.48 24.69
N GLY A 67 1.95 -8.56 25.45
CA GLY A 67 0.71 -9.05 26.06
C GLY A 67 -0.13 -9.92 25.13
N LYS A 68 -1.46 -9.76 25.19
CA LYS A 68 -2.39 -10.57 24.39
C LYS A 68 -2.31 -10.14 22.93
N ARG A 69 -1.93 -11.06 22.05
CA ARG A 69 -1.77 -10.82 20.61
C ARG A 69 -3.13 -10.80 19.88
N THR A 70 -3.92 -9.77 20.13
CA THR A 70 -5.20 -9.51 19.43
C THR A 70 -5.04 -8.44 18.37
N GLN A 71 -5.68 -8.60 17.21
CA GLN A 71 -5.80 -7.55 16.22
C GLN A 71 -7.06 -6.72 16.45
N GLN A 72 -6.93 -5.41 16.30
CA GLN A 72 -8.02 -4.45 16.34
C GLN A 72 -7.94 -3.53 15.13
N PHE A 73 -9.07 -3.00 14.67
CA PHE A 73 -9.07 -2.06 13.57
C PHE A 73 -8.33 -0.77 13.95
N THR A 74 -7.61 -0.23 12.97
CA THR A 74 -7.11 1.14 13.00
C THR A 74 -8.26 2.10 12.66
N PRO A 75 -8.08 3.43 12.79
CA PRO A 75 -9.06 4.39 12.29
C PRO A 75 -9.41 4.17 10.81
N LEU A 76 -8.41 3.93 9.96
CA LEU A 76 -8.61 3.56 8.55
C LEU A 76 -9.39 2.25 8.42
N GLY A 77 -9.04 1.23 9.19
CA GLY A 77 -9.71 -0.07 9.18
C GLY A 77 -11.19 -0.01 9.56
N GLU A 78 -11.57 0.86 10.51
CA GLU A 78 -12.98 1.07 10.85
C GLU A 78 -13.75 1.75 9.72
N LEU A 79 -13.14 2.74 9.04
CA LEU A 79 -13.75 3.40 7.87
C LEU A 79 -13.94 2.42 6.71
N ILE A 80 -12.90 1.67 6.34
CA ILE A 80 -12.99 0.63 5.29
C ILE A 80 -14.04 -0.41 5.66
N TYR A 81 -14.05 -0.90 6.90
CA TYR A 81 -15.03 -1.90 7.31
C TYR A 81 -16.48 -1.39 7.24
N ARG A 82 -16.69 -0.10 7.51
CA ARG A 82 -18.01 0.53 7.49
C ARG A 82 -18.50 0.79 6.07
N TYR A 83 -17.64 1.36 5.22
CA TYR A 83 -18.05 1.90 3.92
C TYR A 83 -17.71 1.00 2.74
N ASP A 84 -16.56 0.31 2.76
CA ASP A 84 -16.10 -0.53 1.66
C ASP A 84 -15.46 -1.84 2.16
N ARG A 85 -16.28 -2.63 2.86
CA ARG A 85 -15.83 -3.91 3.46
C ARG A 85 -15.35 -4.92 2.41
N TYR A 86 -15.84 -4.82 1.19
CA TYR A 86 -15.53 -5.73 0.10
C TYR A 86 -14.31 -5.29 -0.73
N ILE A 87 -13.81 -4.06 -0.50
CA ILE A 87 -12.65 -3.47 -1.17
C ILE A 87 -12.90 -3.43 -2.68
N GLU A 88 -14.01 -2.79 -3.03
CA GLU A 88 -14.45 -2.61 -4.41
C GLU A 88 -14.14 -1.20 -4.92
N GLU A 89 -13.88 -0.25 -4.01
CA GLU A 89 -13.63 1.14 -4.37
C GLU A 89 -12.15 1.41 -4.68
N GLN A 90 -11.90 2.18 -5.74
CA GLN A 90 -10.55 2.52 -6.20
C GLN A 90 -9.77 3.33 -5.13
N GLY A 91 -10.45 4.25 -4.44
CA GLY A 91 -9.86 5.02 -3.35
C GLY A 91 -9.43 4.13 -2.17
N THR A 92 -10.17 3.06 -1.88
CA THR A 92 -9.75 2.06 -0.88
C THR A 92 -8.46 1.37 -1.32
N LEU A 93 -8.36 0.94 -2.59
CA LEU A 93 -7.13 0.34 -3.11
C LEU A 93 -5.95 1.31 -3.01
N SER A 94 -6.17 2.59 -3.34
CA SER A 94 -5.16 3.64 -3.23
C SER A 94 -4.72 3.87 -1.77
N LEU A 95 -5.64 3.90 -0.80
CA LEU A 95 -5.30 4.00 0.62
C LEU A 95 -4.46 2.81 1.11
N LEU A 96 -4.87 1.58 0.77
CA LEU A 96 -4.13 0.37 1.14
C LEU A 96 -2.73 0.35 0.54
N GLN A 97 -2.59 0.84 -0.70
CA GLN A 97 -1.29 1.01 -1.35
C GLN A 97 -0.43 2.04 -0.63
N TYR A 98 -0.99 3.19 -0.26
CA TYR A 98 -0.25 4.25 0.43
C TYR A 98 0.28 3.79 1.79
N GLU A 99 -0.56 3.10 2.57
CA GLU A 99 -0.15 2.48 3.84
C GLU A 99 0.99 1.48 3.61
N LEU A 100 0.83 0.58 2.63
CA LEU A 100 1.84 -0.45 2.34
C LEU A 100 3.18 0.14 1.87
N ALA A 101 3.14 1.14 0.99
CA ALA A 101 4.32 1.84 0.50
C ALA A 101 4.99 2.69 1.59
N SER A 102 4.24 3.13 2.60
CA SER A 102 4.75 3.95 3.71
C SER A 102 5.25 3.14 4.90
N ASN A 103 4.96 1.84 4.93
CA ASN A 103 5.23 0.95 6.06
C ASN A 103 6.66 0.39 6.06
N GLN A 104 7.59 1.14 6.64
CA GLN A 104 9.00 0.75 6.75
C GLN A 104 9.24 -0.43 7.70
N GLU A 105 8.42 -0.57 8.75
CA GLU A 105 8.65 -1.54 9.82
C GLU A 105 8.18 -2.94 9.45
N GLU A 106 6.94 -3.06 8.98
CA GLU A 106 6.31 -4.35 8.64
C GLU A 106 6.52 -4.72 7.18
N ALA A 107 6.59 -3.74 6.26
CA ALA A 107 6.69 -3.97 4.82
C ALA A 107 7.97 -3.36 4.23
N THR A 108 9.13 -3.64 4.84
CA THR A 108 10.42 -2.99 4.51
C THR A 108 10.76 -3.06 3.01
N ALA A 109 10.53 -4.19 2.33
CA ALA A 109 10.79 -4.32 0.91
C ALA A 109 9.87 -3.45 0.03
N TRP A 110 8.61 -3.25 0.42
CA TRP A 110 7.68 -2.35 -0.27
C TRP A 110 8.06 -0.89 -0.05
N TYR A 111 8.35 -0.52 1.21
CA TYR A 111 8.84 0.81 1.53
C TYR A 111 10.08 1.15 0.70
N PHE A 112 11.07 0.25 0.68
CA PHE A 112 12.28 0.43 -0.12
C PHE A 112 11.96 0.55 -1.61
N PHE A 113 11.09 -0.31 -2.14
CA PHE A 113 10.71 -0.29 -3.55
C PHE A 113 10.14 1.07 -3.96
N PHE A 114 9.20 1.65 -3.20
CA PHE A 114 8.55 2.90 -3.61
C PHE A 114 9.37 4.15 -3.26
N ASN A 115 10.05 4.18 -2.11
CA ASN A 115 10.65 5.41 -1.59
C ASN A 115 12.14 5.56 -1.91
N GLU A 116 12.89 4.45 -1.96
CA GLU A 116 14.36 4.49 -1.95
C GLU A 116 14.94 3.97 -3.27
N PHE A 117 14.29 2.99 -3.91
CA PHE A 117 14.75 2.37 -5.14
C PHE A 117 14.49 3.26 -6.37
N GLN A 118 15.54 3.90 -6.89
CA GLN A 118 15.42 4.91 -7.96
C GLN A 118 15.36 4.34 -9.39
N MET A 119 15.69 3.07 -9.60
CA MET A 119 15.67 2.49 -10.96
C MET A 119 14.24 2.34 -11.47
N LEU A 120 13.94 3.00 -12.60
CA LEU A 120 12.63 2.90 -13.26
C LEU A 120 12.48 1.58 -14.00
N GLU A 121 13.54 1.10 -14.65
CA GLU A 121 13.63 -0.23 -15.27
C GLU A 121 14.65 -1.07 -14.54
N PHE A 122 14.29 -2.31 -14.21
CA PHE A 122 15.11 -3.13 -13.32
C PHE A 122 14.88 -4.63 -13.55
N THR A 123 15.90 -5.42 -13.21
CA THR A 123 15.81 -6.87 -13.05
C THR A 123 15.64 -7.24 -11.58
N ARG A 124 15.42 -8.54 -11.32
CA ARG A 124 15.45 -9.09 -9.95
C ARG A 124 16.77 -8.79 -9.25
N ASP A 125 17.89 -8.97 -9.95
CA ASP A 125 19.22 -8.85 -9.34
C ASP A 125 19.55 -7.41 -8.98
N ASP A 126 19.09 -6.46 -9.80
CA ASP A 126 19.23 -5.02 -9.52
C ASP A 126 18.49 -4.63 -8.23
N PHE A 127 17.26 -5.11 -8.07
CA PHE A 127 16.46 -4.87 -6.87
C PHE A 127 17.09 -5.50 -5.63
N ILE A 128 17.41 -6.79 -5.67
CA ILE A 128 17.94 -7.51 -4.51
C ILE A 128 19.28 -6.91 -4.06
N ARG A 129 20.16 -6.58 -5.00
CA ARG A 129 21.45 -5.95 -4.67
C ARG A 129 21.25 -4.60 -3.99
N SER A 130 20.35 -3.78 -4.51
CA SER A 130 20.07 -2.45 -3.96
C SER A 130 19.40 -2.54 -2.59
N LEU A 131 18.47 -3.49 -2.39
CA LEU A 131 17.81 -3.72 -1.12
C LEU A 131 18.78 -4.24 -0.05
N LYS A 132 19.69 -5.15 -0.41
CA LYS A 132 20.76 -5.60 0.50
C LYS A 132 21.61 -4.41 0.96
N ASN A 133 22.07 -3.57 0.03
CA ASN A 133 22.86 -2.38 0.37
C ASN A 133 22.08 -1.43 1.29
N TYR A 134 20.80 -1.20 1.03
CA TYR A 134 19.94 -0.39 1.88
C TYR A 134 19.83 -0.95 3.31
N VAL A 135 19.64 -2.26 3.46
CA VAL A 135 19.55 -2.90 4.78
C VAL A 135 20.86 -2.76 5.54
N LEU A 136 22.00 -3.05 4.91
CA LEU A 136 23.32 -2.89 5.54
C LEU A 136 23.57 -1.43 5.97
N MET A 137 23.15 -0.44 5.16
CA MET A 137 23.30 0.97 5.51
C MET A 137 22.40 1.42 6.66
N LYS A 138 21.23 0.78 6.85
CA LYS A 138 20.29 1.12 7.93
C LYS A 138 20.66 0.46 9.25
N ASP A 139 21.16 -0.76 9.19
CA ASP A 139 21.57 -1.53 10.35
C ASP A 139 22.59 -2.59 9.93
N GLU A 140 23.87 -2.35 10.25
CA GLU A 140 24.99 -3.25 9.92
C GLU A 140 24.87 -4.61 10.62
N GLU A 141 24.14 -4.70 11.74
CA GLU A 141 23.95 -5.94 12.49
C GLU A 141 22.76 -6.77 11.96
N THR A 142 21.87 -6.16 11.17
CA THR A 142 20.73 -6.87 10.60
C THR A 142 21.20 -7.90 9.55
N SER A 143 21.01 -9.18 9.87
CA SER A 143 21.23 -10.29 8.94
C SER A 143 19.89 -10.84 8.42
N VAL A 144 19.69 -10.79 7.11
CA VAL A 144 18.50 -11.33 6.43
C VAL A 144 18.94 -12.39 5.43
N ALA A 145 18.28 -13.53 5.44
CA ALA A 145 18.57 -14.61 4.50
C ALA A 145 18.30 -14.19 3.04
N ASP A 146 19.19 -14.56 2.12
CA ASP A 146 19.08 -14.25 0.69
C ASP A 146 17.73 -14.63 0.07
N ARG A 147 17.18 -15.77 0.52
CA ARG A 147 15.87 -16.24 0.10
C ARG A 147 14.74 -15.28 0.48
N SER A 148 14.83 -14.59 1.60
CA SER A 148 13.80 -13.62 2.02
C SER A 148 13.73 -12.44 1.06
N TYR A 149 14.86 -11.92 0.59
CA TYR A 149 14.87 -10.86 -0.43
C TYR A 149 14.25 -11.33 -1.76
N GLN A 150 14.53 -12.56 -2.16
CA GLN A 150 13.96 -13.17 -3.38
C GLN A 150 12.45 -13.39 -3.26
N ASP A 151 11.99 -13.87 -2.11
CA ASP A 151 10.59 -14.12 -1.81
C ASP A 151 9.80 -12.79 -1.76
N ASP A 152 10.36 -11.74 -1.14
CA ASP A 152 9.75 -10.41 -1.08
C ASP A 152 9.66 -9.76 -2.48
N PHE A 153 10.75 -9.81 -3.26
CA PHE A 153 10.72 -9.36 -4.66
C PHE A 153 9.62 -10.07 -5.45
N SER A 154 9.57 -11.40 -5.35
CA SER A 154 8.56 -12.19 -6.06
C SER A 154 7.14 -11.81 -5.62
N CYS A 155 6.94 -11.51 -4.34
CA CYS A 155 5.66 -11.08 -3.81
C CYS A 155 5.27 -9.67 -4.30
N ILE A 156 6.20 -8.71 -4.35
CA ILE A 156 6.00 -7.38 -4.95
C ILE A 156 5.56 -7.50 -6.41
N ILE A 157 6.29 -8.29 -7.22
CA ILE A 157 5.95 -8.49 -8.63
C ILE A 157 4.55 -9.10 -8.79
N ASN A 158 4.20 -10.11 -7.99
CA ASN A 158 2.87 -10.71 -8.03
C ASN A 158 1.75 -9.81 -7.44
N THR A 159 2.11 -8.77 -6.70
CA THR A 159 1.15 -7.80 -6.15
C THR A 159 0.69 -6.83 -7.23
N TYR A 160 1.61 -6.36 -8.09
CA TYR A 160 1.32 -5.25 -9.00
C TYR A 160 1.20 -5.63 -10.47
N ILE A 161 1.74 -6.78 -10.91
CA ILE A 161 1.61 -7.19 -12.31
C ILE A 161 0.32 -8.00 -12.50
N PRO A 162 -0.65 -7.51 -13.31
CA PRO A 162 -1.86 -8.26 -13.59
C PRO A 162 -1.54 -9.56 -14.33
N ARG A 163 -1.99 -10.70 -13.77
CA ARG A 163 -1.70 -12.03 -14.33
C ARG A 163 -2.25 -12.27 -15.75
N ILE A 164 -3.19 -11.43 -16.22
CA ILE A 164 -3.71 -11.48 -17.59
C ILE A 164 -2.60 -11.24 -18.63
N LYS A 165 -1.58 -10.44 -18.30
CA LYS A 165 -0.43 -10.19 -19.19
C LYS A 165 0.66 -11.26 -19.09
N GLY A 166 0.73 -12.01 -17.98
CA GLY A 166 1.80 -12.96 -17.69
C GLY A 166 1.50 -14.38 -18.16
N GLY A 167 1.39 -14.59 -19.47
CA GLY A 167 1.26 -15.92 -20.04
C GLY A 167 2.42 -16.82 -19.58
N ARG A 168 2.10 -17.89 -18.83
CA ARG A 168 2.97 -18.95 -18.26
C ARG A 168 3.36 -18.78 -16.78
N LEU A 169 2.41 -19.01 -15.88
CA LEU A 169 2.68 -19.65 -14.59
C LEU A 169 1.64 -20.75 -14.36
N GLN A 170 2.09 -21.92 -13.91
CA GLN A 170 1.34 -23.17 -13.80
C GLN A 170 -0.06 -22.98 -13.19
N PHE A 171 -1.04 -23.47 -13.95
CA PHE A 171 -2.46 -23.42 -13.67
C PHE A 171 -2.82 -24.31 -12.47
N SER A 172 -3.04 -23.69 -11.31
CA SER A 172 -3.82 -24.28 -10.22
C SER A 172 -5.08 -23.42 -10.05
N PRO A 173 -6.29 -24.02 -9.96
CA PRO A 173 -7.54 -23.31 -9.66
C PRO A 173 -7.46 -22.43 -8.40
N GLU A 174 -6.60 -22.78 -7.45
CA GLU A 174 -6.36 -22.01 -6.21
C GLU A 174 -5.40 -20.84 -6.36
N ASN A 175 -4.62 -20.80 -7.45
CA ASN A 175 -3.70 -19.72 -7.80
C ASN A 175 -4.34 -18.68 -8.74
N ASN A 176 -5.64 -18.78 -8.99
CA ASN A 176 -6.35 -18.04 -10.03
C ASN A 176 -6.85 -16.65 -9.59
N ILE A 177 -6.38 -16.13 -8.46
CA ILE A 177 -6.87 -14.86 -7.91
C ILE A 177 -5.75 -13.83 -8.01
N ALA A 178 -5.95 -12.81 -8.86
CA ALA A 178 -5.07 -11.65 -8.93
C ALA A 178 -5.13 -10.85 -7.63
N CYS A 179 -4.03 -10.15 -7.32
CA CYS A 179 -4.02 -9.18 -6.23
C CYS A 179 -4.90 -7.97 -6.60
N PRO A 180 -5.80 -7.49 -5.71
CA PRO A 180 -6.58 -6.28 -5.98
C PRO A 180 -5.71 -5.04 -6.29
N LEU A 181 -4.56 -4.91 -5.63
CA LEU A 181 -3.62 -3.81 -5.87
C LEU A 181 -2.99 -3.84 -7.28
N GLY A 182 -3.14 -4.94 -8.03
CA GLY A 182 -2.73 -5.01 -9.44
C GLY A 182 -3.52 -4.06 -10.34
N GLU A 183 -4.72 -3.64 -9.93
CA GLU A 183 -5.56 -2.67 -10.66
C GLU A 183 -4.92 -1.27 -10.72
N LEU A 184 -4.06 -0.94 -9.76
CA LEU A 184 -3.32 0.34 -9.75
C LEU A 184 -2.26 0.42 -10.85
N GLY A 185 -1.86 -0.72 -11.43
CA GLY A 185 -0.95 -0.76 -12.58
C GLY A 185 0.40 -0.10 -12.30
N LEU A 186 0.99 -0.32 -11.12
CA LEU A 186 2.24 0.33 -10.67
C LEU A 186 3.52 -0.36 -11.14
N ILE A 187 3.42 -1.56 -11.71
CA ILE A 187 4.53 -2.29 -12.33
C ILE A 187 4.05 -2.92 -13.64
N ASP A 188 4.87 -2.84 -14.70
CA ASP A 188 4.66 -3.58 -15.95
C ASP A 188 5.97 -4.24 -16.43
N TYR A 189 5.89 -5.04 -17.48
CA TYR A 189 7.06 -5.58 -18.19
C TYR A 189 7.52 -4.63 -19.29
N VAL A 190 8.83 -4.38 -19.35
CA VAL A 190 9.46 -3.86 -20.58
C VAL A 190 9.65 -5.00 -21.57
N SER A 191 10.08 -6.15 -21.06
CA SER A 191 10.33 -7.38 -21.84
C SER A 191 10.09 -8.59 -20.93
N GLN A 192 9.14 -9.43 -21.31
CA GLN A 192 8.81 -10.64 -20.55
C GLN A 192 9.87 -11.73 -20.72
N ASP A 193 10.44 -11.84 -21.91
CA ASP A 193 11.49 -12.81 -22.26
C ASP A 193 12.79 -12.54 -21.50
N ARG A 194 13.16 -11.27 -21.29
CA ARG A 194 14.35 -10.87 -20.53
C ARG A 194 14.05 -10.59 -19.07
N THR A 195 12.80 -10.74 -18.63
CA THR A 195 12.35 -10.45 -17.26
C THR A 195 12.78 -9.07 -16.76
N ILE A 196 12.60 -8.04 -17.61
CA ILE A 196 12.85 -6.64 -17.26
C ILE A 196 11.52 -6.00 -16.90
N TYR A 197 11.47 -5.44 -15.68
CA TYR A 197 10.31 -4.78 -15.11
C TYR A 197 10.45 -3.27 -15.20
N ARG A 198 9.33 -2.54 -15.20
CA ARG A 198 9.29 -1.09 -15.11
C ARG A 198 8.29 -0.63 -14.06
N LYS A 199 8.67 0.39 -13.28
CA LYS A 199 7.73 1.17 -12.47
C LYS A 199 6.85 2.02 -13.36
N THR A 200 5.55 1.91 -13.16
CA THR A 200 4.55 2.68 -13.90
C THR A 200 3.78 3.58 -12.94
N MET A 201 3.36 4.73 -13.46
CA MET A 201 2.54 5.68 -12.74
C MET A 201 1.11 5.16 -12.65
N VAL A 202 0.45 5.41 -11.52
CA VAL A 202 -0.99 5.13 -11.39
C VAL A 202 -1.79 5.94 -12.41
N GLN A 203 -2.92 5.40 -12.85
CA GLN A 203 -3.85 6.18 -13.67
C GLN A 203 -4.50 7.29 -12.81
N PRO A 204 -4.56 8.56 -13.27
CA PRO A 204 -5.03 9.67 -12.45
C PRO A 204 -6.41 9.46 -11.82
N GLN A 205 -7.33 8.80 -12.53
CA GLN A 205 -8.68 8.51 -12.03
C GLN A 205 -8.72 7.58 -10.81
N MET A 206 -7.66 6.83 -10.53
CA MET A 206 -7.58 5.97 -9.33
C MET A 206 -7.33 6.77 -8.05
N LEU A 207 -6.94 8.05 -8.17
CA LEU A 207 -6.67 8.95 -7.06
C LEU A 207 -7.79 9.99 -6.96
N SER A 208 -8.81 9.69 -6.16
CA SER A 208 -9.83 10.68 -5.80
C SER A 208 -9.18 11.88 -5.08
N PRO A 209 -9.64 13.14 -5.32
CA PRO A 209 -9.12 14.32 -4.64
C PRO A 209 -9.07 14.18 -3.12
N TYR A 210 -10.17 13.80 -2.47
CA TYR A 210 -10.20 13.66 -1.00
C TYR A 210 -9.27 12.55 -0.49
N ILE A 211 -9.08 11.48 -1.25
CA ILE A 211 -8.14 10.42 -0.90
C ILE A 211 -6.69 10.91 -1.00
N ALA A 212 -6.38 11.68 -2.03
CA ALA A 212 -5.08 12.33 -2.15
C ALA A 212 -4.82 13.33 -1.02
N LEU A 213 -5.81 14.17 -0.69
CA LEU A 213 -5.73 15.11 0.41
C LEU A 213 -5.49 14.39 1.74
N ALA A 214 -6.20 13.29 2.00
CA ALA A 214 -5.97 12.46 3.18
C ALA A 214 -4.53 11.97 3.28
N MET A 215 -3.93 11.53 2.17
CA MET A 215 -2.53 11.08 2.14
C MET A 215 -1.55 12.22 2.42
N ILE A 216 -1.80 13.41 1.85
CA ILE A 216 -1.01 14.62 2.11
C ILE A 216 -1.05 14.97 3.60
N LEU A 217 -2.25 14.98 4.20
CA LEU A 217 -2.44 15.24 5.63
C LEU A 217 -1.79 14.17 6.51
N LEU A 218 -1.87 12.88 6.14
CA LEU A 218 -1.21 11.80 6.88
C LEU A 218 0.32 11.95 6.89
N GLN A 219 0.91 12.49 5.83
CA GLN A 219 2.35 12.73 5.75
C GLN A 219 2.78 13.97 6.54
N HIS A 220 2.00 15.05 6.45
CA HIS A 220 2.43 16.39 6.87
C HIS A 220 1.79 16.87 8.19
N GLY A 221 0.81 16.15 8.73
CA GLY A 221 0.14 16.49 9.99
C GLY A 221 -0.50 17.88 9.92
N ASP A 222 -0.23 18.71 10.93
CA ASP A 222 -0.82 20.04 11.08
C ASP A 222 -0.10 21.15 10.28
N ASN A 223 0.87 20.80 9.42
CA ASN A 223 1.55 21.79 8.60
C ASN A 223 0.58 22.34 7.54
N THR A 224 0.46 23.67 7.48
CA THR A 224 -0.44 24.35 6.54
C THR A 224 0.22 24.69 5.20
N GLU A 225 1.50 24.37 5.03
CA GLU A 225 2.26 24.62 3.80
C GLU A 225 3.20 23.46 3.52
N VAL A 226 3.23 23.00 2.27
CA VAL A 226 4.10 21.91 1.81
C VAL A 226 4.67 22.24 0.43
N SER A 227 5.95 22.00 0.20
CA SER A 227 6.54 22.19 -1.12
C SER A 227 6.12 21.12 -2.12
N LEU A 228 5.98 21.50 -3.40
CA LEU A 228 5.68 20.56 -4.48
C LEU A 228 6.75 19.47 -4.61
N GLU A 229 8.03 19.82 -4.37
CA GLU A 229 9.14 18.86 -4.32
C GLU A 229 8.93 17.80 -3.24
N SER A 230 8.48 18.21 -2.04
CA SER A 230 8.22 17.28 -0.93
C SER A 230 7.09 16.32 -1.26
N LEU A 231 5.97 16.83 -1.78
CA LEU A 231 4.84 16.02 -2.23
C LEU A 231 5.22 15.02 -3.32
N LEU A 232 6.21 15.34 -4.15
CA LEU A 232 6.65 14.49 -5.26
C LEU A 232 7.73 13.48 -4.86
N HIS A 233 8.67 13.87 -3.98
CA HIS A 233 9.92 13.14 -3.82
C HIS A 233 10.27 12.74 -2.39
N ALA A 234 9.68 13.37 -1.37
CA ALA A 234 9.94 13.00 0.02
C ALA A 234 9.54 11.54 0.29
N SER A 235 10.23 10.89 1.22
CA SER A 235 9.82 9.55 1.66
C SER A 235 8.39 9.59 2.20
N LYS A 236 7.60 8.58 1.84
CA LYS A 236 6.18 8.43 2.15
C LYS A 236 5.28 9.46 1.44
N SER A 237 5.79 10.17 0.44
CA SER A 237 4.95 11.10 -0.32
C SER A 237 4.01 10.39 -1.26
N ILE A 238 2.90 11.06 -1.59
CA ILE A 238 1.98 10.59 -2.62
C ILE A 238 2.70 10.39 -3.96
N GLY A 239 3.67 11.24 -4.29
CA GLY A 239 4.52 11.07 -5.46
C GLY A 239 5.30 9.76 -5.47
N ARG A 240 5.92 9.40 -4.34
CA ARG A 240 6.64 8.12 -4.19
C ARG A 240 5.71 6.91 -4.17
N ALA A 241 4.58 6.99 -3.49
CA ALA A 241 3.64 5.88 -3.34
C ALA A 241 2.99 5.44 -4.67
N PHE A 242 2.86 6.36 -5.63
CA PHE A 242 2.17 6.14 -6.90
C PHE A 242 3.01 6.43 -8.16
N ASN A 243 4.31 6.65 -7.99
CA ASN A 243 5.26 7.01 -9.06
C ASN A 243 4.80 8.22 -9.90
N LEU A 244 4.27 9.25 -9.25
CA LEU A 244 3.73 10.43 -9.93
C LEU A 244 4.86 11.26 -10.56
N ASP A 245 4.52 11.94 -11.65
CA ASP A 245 5.29 13.05 -12.18
C ASP A 245 4.67 14.40 -11.76
N MET A 246 5.40 15.48 -12.01
CA MET A 246 4.94 16.83 -11.68
C MET A 246 3.63 17.19 -12.39
N THR A 247 3.43 16.71 -13.62
CA THR A 247 2.22 16.97 -14.41
C THR A 247 0.99 16.40 -13.71
N THR A 248 1.07 15.15 -13.28
CA THR A 248 -0.04 14.42 -12.64
C THR A 248 -0.31 14.96 -11.24
N LEU A 249 0.75 15.28 -10.47
CA LEU A 249 0.61 15.96 -9.19
C LEU A 249 -0.13 17.29 -9.35
N MET A 250 0.24 18.11 -10.33
CA MET A 250 -0.43 19.40 -10.59
C MET A 250 -1.89 19.23 -11.03
N GLN A 251 -2.22 18.18 -11.80
CA GLN A 251 -3.62 17.88 -12.15
C GLN A 251 -4.46 17.56 -10.92
N LEU A 252 -3.92 16.75 -10.00
CA LEU A 252 -4.55 16.38 -8.75
C LEU A 252 -4.75 17.58 -7.81
N LEU A 253 -3.69 18.40 -7.66
CA LEU A 253 -3.76 19.62 -6.85
C LEU A 253 -4.74 20.64 -7.42
N LYS A 254 -4.86 20.73 -8.76
CA LYS A 254 -5.86 21.60 -9.39
C LYS A 254 -7.29 21.15 -9.07
N GLN A 255 -7.55 19.83 -8.99
CA GLN A 255 -8.86 19.34 -8.57
C GLN A 255 -9.16 19.70 -7.11
N LEU A 256 -8.16 19.60 -6.23
CA LEU A 256 -8.27 20.03 -4.84
C LEU A 256 -8.48 21.54 -4.69
N GLU A 257 -7.81 22.34 -5.52
CA GLU A 257 -7.98 23.80 -5.54
C GLU A 257 -9.39 24.19 -6.01
N GLN A 258 -9.96 23.46 -6.97
CA GLN A 258 -11.36 23.64 -7.39
C GLN A 258 -12.37 23.30 -6.29
N LEU A 259 -12.03 22.38 -5.38
CA LEU A 259 -12.81 22.06 -4.19
C LEU A 259 -12.60 23.09 -3.06
N GLY A 260 -11.60 23.97 -3.18
CA GLY A 260 -11.24 24.95 -2.15
C GLY A 260 -10.41 24.38 -1.00
N GLU A 261 -9.88 23.15 -1.15
CA GLU A 261 -9.17 22.44 -0.08
C GLU A 261 -7.68 22.81 -0.01
N VAL A 262 -7.11 23.30 -1.11
CA VAL A 262 -5.71 23.74 -1.21
C VAL A 262 -5.59 24.96 -2.12
N GLU A 263 -4.49 25.69 -1.98
CA GLU A 263 -4.08 26.76 -2.91
C GLU A 263 -2.66 26.47 -3.40
N VAL A 264 -2.44 26.47 -4.73
CA VAL A 264 -1.12 26.19 -5.30
C VAL A 264 -0.42 27.50 -5.68
N VAL A 265 0.67 27.82 -5.00
CA VAL A 265 1.46 29.05 -5.21
C VAL A 265 2.75 28.72 -5.96
N ARG A 266 2.89 29.29 -7.16
CA ARG A 266 4.03 29.08 -8.08
C ARG A 266 4.74 30.37 -8.51
N THR A 267 4.77 31.38 -7.64
CA THR A 267 5.29 32.72 -7.97
C THR A 267 6.67 32.98 -7.37
N ALA A 268 7.52 33.71 -8.11
CA ALA A 268 8.84 34.17 -7.63
C ALA A 268 9.79 33.05 -7.13
N GLY A 269 9.70 31.85 -7.70
CA GLY A 269 10.53 30.70 -7.31
C GLY A 269 10.01 29.94 -6.09
N LEU A 270 8.87 30.33 -5.54
CA LEU A 270 8.13 29.57 -4.54
C LEU A 270 7.21 28.57 -5.28
N ASP A 271 7.37 27.28 -5.02
CA ASP A 271 6.56 26.18 -5.56
C ASP A 271 5.98 25.39 -4.37
N VAL A 272 4.91 25.92 -3.77
CA VAL A 272 4.29 25.40 -2.54
C VAL A 272 2.78 25.21 -2.71
N VAL A 273 2.21 24.41 -1.82
CA VAL A 273 0.79 24.17 -1.65
C VAL A 273 0.41 24.62 -0.24
N HIS A 274 -0.51 25.57 -0.14
CA HIS A 274 -1.16 25.90 1.13
C HIS A 274 -2.35 24.97 1.33
N ILE A 275 -2.42 24.35 2.49
CA ILE A 275 -3.51 23.47 2.89
C ILE A 275 -4.58 24.35 3.55
N MET A 276 -5.73 24.46 2.89
CA MET A 276 -6.84 25.33 3.30
C MET A 276 -7.96 24.56 4.01
N THR A 277 -7.96 23.24 3.85
CA THR A 277 -8.95 22.33 4.44
C THR A 277 -8.98 22.42 5.96
N GLU A 278 -10.18 22.31 6.53
CA GLU A 278 -10.38 22.08 7.97
C GLU A 278 -10.56 20.59 8.29
N TYR A 279 -10.61 19.73 7.27
CA TYR A 279 -10.76 18.30 7.46
C TYR A 279 -9.48 17.65 7.99
N THR A 280 -9.66 16.72 8.91
CA THR A 280 -8.64 15.71 9.23
C THR A 280 -8.52 14.69 8.09
N ALA A 281 -7.40 13.95 8.05
CA ALA A 281 -7.22 12.89 7.06
C ALA A 281 -8.36 11.85 7.09
N GLN A 282 -8.88 11.54 8.28
CA GLN A 282 -10.00 10.61 8.45
C GLN A 282 -11.30 11.18 7.90
N GLU A 283 -11.57 12.46 8.10
CA GLU A 283 -12.74 13.14 7.54
C GLU A 283 -12.66 13.21 6.02
N CYS A 284 -11.48 13.45 5.44
CA CYS A 284 -11.29 13.36 3.98
C CYS A 284 -11.63 11.97 3.45
N ILE A 285 -11.18 10.90 4.13
CA ILE A 285 -11.50 9.51 3.74
C ILE A 285 -13.00 9.24 3.88
N GLU A 286 -13.64 9.71 4.94
CA GLU A 286 -15.07 9.55 5.14
C GLU A 286 -15.88 10.32 4.09
N GLN A 287 -15.46 11.54 3.75
CA GLN A 287 -16.07 12.37 2.70
C GLN A 287 -16.03 11.67 1.34
N TYR A 288 -14.88 11.05 0.98
CA TYR A 288 -14.77 10.23 -0.22
C TYR A 288 -15.84 9.14 -0.30
N TYR A 289 -16.03 8.36 0.77
CA TYR A 289 -17.05 7.31 0.78
C TYR A 289 -18.47 7.87 0.74
N GLN A 290 -18.71 8.99 1.40
CA GLN A 290 -20.03 9.64 1.37
C GLN A 290 -20.39 10.15 -0.02
N ASP A 291 -19.41 10.62 -0.80
CA ASP A 291 -19.66 11.12 -2.15
C ASP A 291 -20.03 9.97 -3.10
N ILE A 292 -19.35 8.82 -3.00
CA ILE A 292 -19.70 7.62 -3.79
C ILE A 292 -21.12 7.13 -3.46
N LEU A 293 -21.52 7.15 -2.18
CA LEU A 293 -22.85 6.69 -1.77
C LEU A 293 -24.01 7.58 -2.23
N LYS A 294 -23.72 8.79 -2.72
CA LYS A 294 -24.74 9.74 -3.24
C LYS A 294 -24.93 9.62 -4.76
N GLU A 295 -23.99 9.01 -5.47
CA GLU A 295 -24.05 8.74 -6.92
C GLU A 295 -24.92 7.52 -7.26
#